data_AF-A0A497S9Q2-F1
#
_entry.id   AF-A0A497S9Q2-F1
#
_cell.length_a   1.000
_cell.length_b   1.000
_cell.length_c   1.000
_cell.angle_alpha   90.00
_cell.angle_beta   90.00
_cell.angle_gamma   90.00
#
_symmetry.space_group_name_H-M   'P 1'
#
loop_
_entity.id
_entity.type
_entity.pdbx_description
1 polymer ?
#
loop_
_entity_poly.entity_id
_entity_poly.type
_entity_poly.pdbx_seq_one_letter_code
_entity_poly.pdbx_strand_id
1 'polypeptide(L)'
;MARWHTRSERKPTGGLLKQNMKRKGRQRGSEFLETRISKRNTKVRRGRGGSGKMKILSEEYVNVSDYKTKTMKKLKILAVEANPANPHYVRRNVLTKGAVVKTEAGNVRITSRPGQCGSLSGVMVNESK
;
A
#
# COMPACT_ATOMS: atom_id res chain seq x y z
N MET A 1 14.71 -0.35 12.11
CA MET A 1 15.66 0.77 11.88
C MET A 1 15.13 1.74 10.82
N ALA A 2 15.48 3.03 10.90
CA ALA A 2 15.00 4.02 9.94
C ALA A 2 15.68 3.88 8.57
N ARG A 3 14.88 3.70 7.50
CA ARG A 3 15.37 3.87 6.12
C ARG A 3 15.62 5.35 5.84
N TRP A 4 16.69 5.68 5.14
CA TRP A 4 17.04 7.07 4.81
C TRP A 4 16.82 7.33 3.33
N HIS A 5 16.09 8.39 2.99
CA HIS A 5 15.89 8.87 1.64
C HIS A 5 16.96 9.93 1.33
N THR A 6 18.18 9.46 1.07
CA THR A 6 19.32 10.30 0.65
C THR A 6 19.51 10.24 -0.87
N ARG A 7 20.36 11.14 -1.39
CA ARG A 7 20.81 11.07 -2.79
C ARG A 7 21.53 9.73 -3.02
N SER A 8 21.46 9.23 -4.25
CA SER A 8 22.26 8.10 -4.70
C SER A 8 23.75 8.35 -4.42
N GLU A 9 24.48 7.26 -4.16
CA GLU A 9 25.93 7.29 -3.97
C GLU A 9 26.70 7.51 -5.28
N ARG A 10 26.05 7.34 -6.43
CA ARG A 10 26.67 7.49 -7.75
C ARG A 10 25.95 8.50 -8.64
N LYS A 11 26.70 9.11 -9.57
CA LYS A 11 26.17 9.92 -10.67
C LYS A 11 25.51 9.01 -11.71
N PRO A 12 24.63 9.56 -12.58
CA PRO A 12 24.14 8.83 -13.76
C PRO A 12 25.27 8.31 -14.65
N THR A 13 26.40 9.02 -14.71
CA THR A 13 27.62 8.62 -15.43
C THR A 13 28.49 7.60 -14.69
N GLY A 14 28.09 7.12 -13.51
CA GLY A 14 28.80 6.08 -12.75
C GLY A 14 29.84 6.59 -11.74
N GLY A 15 30.30 7.84 -11.85
CA GLY A 15 31.25 8.43 -10.89
C GLY A 15 30.70 8.48 -9.45
N LEU A 16 31.54 8.13 -8.47
CA LEU A 16 31.18 8.14 -7.05
C LEU A 16 30.95 9.57 -6.54
N LEU A 17 29.87 9.78 -5.79
CA LEU A 17 29.54 11.06 -5.17
C LEU A 17 30.07 11.12 -3.74
N LYS A 18 30.85 12.16 -3.44
CA LYS A 18 31.25 12.47 -2.06
C LYS A 18 30.06 13.05 -1.30
N GLN A 19 29.78 12.51 -0.11
CA GLN A 19 28.77 13.07 0.77
C GLN A 19 29.21 14.44 1.29
N ASN A 20 28.37 15.46 1.11
CA ASN A 20 28.64 16.82 1.55
C ASN A 20 28.00 17.17 2.91
N MET A 21 27.09 16.33 3.41
CA MET A 21 26.30 16.59 4.62
C MET A 21 25.92 15.29 5.33
N LYS A 22 25.73 15.39 6.66
CA LYS A 22 25.12 14.32 7.47
C LYS A 22 23.62 14.18 7.18
N ARG A 23 23.06 13.00 7.50
CA ARG A 23 21.63 12.68 7.33
C ARG A 23 20.74 13.61 8.16
N LYS A 24 19.73 14.23 7.54
CA LYS A 24 18.83 15.19 8.22
C LYS A 24 17.49 14.55 8.55
N GLY A 25 16.81 15.01 9.61
CA GLY A 25 15.53 14.47 10.07
C GLY A 25 14.43 14.41 8.98
N ARG A 26 14.43 15.36 8.03
CA ARG A 26 13.49 15.36 6.89
C ARG A 26 13.66 14.20 5.91
N GLN A 27 14.85 13.57 5.88
CA GLN A 27 15.18 12.44 5.00
C GLN A 27 14.86 11.09 5.66
N ARG A 28 14.37 11.10 6.91
CA ARG A 28 14.03 9.89 7.64
C ARG A 28 12.76 9.27 7.06
N GLY A 29 12.90 8.07 6.50
CA GLY A 29 11.80 7.23 6.04
C GLY A 29 11.28 6.28 7.11
N SER A 30 10.26 5.50 6.73
CA SER A 30 9.77 4.38 7.54
C SER A 30 10.08 3.06 6.87
N GLU A 31 10.11 2.00 7.66
CA GLU A 31 10.10 0.63 7.14
C GLU A 31 8.80 0.36 6.37
N PHE A 32 8.90 -0.61 5.47
CA PHE A 32 7.76 -1.12 4.74
C PHE A 32 6.80 -1.80 5.71
N LEU A 33 5.51 -1.59 5.49
CA LEU A 33 4.45 -2.19 6.27
C LEU A 33 3.72 -3.18 5.37
N GLU A 34 3.78 -4.46 5.71
CA GLU A 34 3.00 -5.50 5.06
C GLU A 34 1.58 -5.48 5.64
N THR A 35 0.63 -4.94 4.89
CA THR A 35 -0.78 -5.00 5.28
C THR A 35 -1.33 -6.39 4.97
N ARG A 36 -1.89 -7.09 5.95
CA ARG A 36 -2.38 -8.47 5.82
C ARG A 36 -3.91 -8.55 5.92
N ILE A 37 -4.47 -9.65 5.45
CA ILE A 37 -5.89 -9.97 5.64
C ILE A 37 -6.07 -10.52 7.07
N SER A 38 -6.71 -9.74 7.94
CA SER A 38 -7.11 -10.15 9.30
C SER A 38 -8.06 -9.11 9.88
N LYS A 39 -8.50 -9.30 11.14
CA LYS A 39 -9.31 -8.32 11.88
C LYS A 39 -8.66 -6.94 11.78
N ARG A 40 -9.49 -5.91 11.61
CA ARG A 40 -9.04 -4.53 11.39
C ARG A 40 -8.11 -4.05 12.50
N ASN A 41 -6.88 -3.72 12.14
CA ASN A 41 -5.90 -3.12 13.05
C ASN A 41 -5.21 -1.95 12.36
N THR A 42 -5.23 -0.80 13.02
CA THR A 42 -4.81 0.46 12.45
C THR A 42 -3.95 1.21 13.45
N LYS A 43 -2.85 1.81 12.98
CA LYS A 43 -1.93 2.60 13.80
C LYS A 43 -1.85 4.03 13.27
N VAL A 44 -2.08 5.00 14.17
CA VAL A 44 -1.83 6.41 13.88
C VAL A 44 -0.34 6.70 14.07
N ARG A 45 0.28 7.34 13.08
CA ARG A 45 1.68 7.78 13.15
C ARG A 45 1.77 9.26 12.87
N ARG A 46 2.44 9.99 13.78
CA ARG A 46 2.79 11.40 13.58
C ARG A 46 3.82 11.55 12.46
N GLY A 47 3.50 12.41 11.51
CA GLY A 47 4.35 12.88 10.43
C GLY A 47 5.04 14.19 10.76
N ARG A 48 5.65 14.80 9.75
CA ARG A 48 6.30 16.11 9.88
C ARG A 48 5.23 17.20 10.07
N GLY A 49 5.55 18.20 10.89
CA GLY A 49 4.65 19.34 11.14
C GLY A 49 3.36 18.99 11.87
N GLY A 50 3.30 17.85 12.57
CA GLY A 50 2.12 17.44 13.33
C GLY A 50 1.04 16.70 12.54
N SER A 51 1.20 16.53 11.22
CA SER A 51 0.27 15.74 10.39
C SER A 51 0.13 14.30 10.91
N GLY A 52 -1.10 13.78 11.02
CA GLY A 52 -1.36 12.39 11.37
C GLY A 52 -1.53 11.52 10.13
N LYS A 53 -0.84 10.39 10.05
CA LYS A 53 -1.08 9.37 9.02
C LYS A 53 -1.61 8.10 9.65
N MET A 54 -2.72 7.61 9.13
CA MET A 54 -3.33 6.37 9.55
C MET A 54 -2.78 5.22 8.70
N LYS A 55 -2.13 4.24 9.33
CA LYS A 55 -1.55 3.07 8.67
C LYS A 55 -2.36 1.83 8.98
N ILE A 56 -2.78 1.10 7.96
CA ILE A 56 -3.49 -0.17 8.11
C ILE A 56 -2.47 -1.31 8.26
N LEU A 57 -2.51 -2.00 9.41
CA LEU A 57 -1.72 -3.21 9.66
C LEU A 57 -2.44 -4.45 9.12
N SER A 58 -3.74 -4.53 9.37
CA SER A 58 -4.60 -5.57 8.85
C SER A 58 -6.01 -5.06 8.58
N GLU A 59 -6.65 -5.61 7.56
CA GLU A 59 -8.02 -5.27 7.19
C GLU A 59 -8.70 -6.50 6.60
N GLU A 60 -9.97 -6.70 6.96
CA GLU A 60 -10.80 -7.82 6.49
C GLU A 60 -11.75 -7.38 5.36
N TYR A 61 -12.03 -6.08 5.28
CA TYR A 61 -13.03 -5.52 4.38
C TYR A 61 -12.41 -4.53 3.39
N VAL A 62 -13.00 -4.48 2.19
CA VAL A 62 -12.67 -3.49 1.17
C VAL A 62 -13.93 -2.73 0.76
N ASN A 63 -13.80 -1.43 0.59
CA ASN A 63 -14.83 -0.59 -0.02
C ASN A 63 -14.70 -0.72 -1.54
N VAL A 64 -15.68 -1.35 -2.17
CA VAL A 64 -15.68 -1.67 -3.60
C VAL A 64 -16.60 -0.71 -4.33
N SER A 65 -16.07 -0.11 -5.40
CA SER A 65 -16.83 0.71 -6.34
C SER A 65 -17.14 -0.10 -7.60
N ASP A 66 -18.43 -0.22 -7.91
CA ASP A 66 -18.91 -0.81 -9.16
C ASP A 66 -19.16 0.30 -10.18
N TYR A 67 -18.42 0.33 -11.28
CA TYR A 67 -18.63 1.36 -12.31
C TYR A 67 -19.98 1.24 -13.03
N LYS A 68 -20.51 0.02 -13.17
CA LYS A 68 -21.78 -0.24 -13.87
C LYS A 68 -22.98 0.26 -13.07
N THR A 69 -23.03 -0.10 -11.79
CA THR A 69 -24.15 0.26 -10.90
C THR A 69 -23.95 1.61 -10.21
N LYS A 70 -22.73 2.18 -10.27
CA LYS A 70 -22.30 3.39 -9.56
C LYS A 70 -22.54 3.32 -8.04
N THR A 71 -22.63 2.09 -7.49
CA THR A 71 -22.82 1.88 -6.06
C THR A 71 -21.50 1.51 -5.37
N MET A 72 -21.43 1.83 -4.08
CA MET A 72 -20.31 1.45 -3.21
C MET A 72 -20.80 0.40 -2.23
N LYS A 73 -20.08 -0.72 -2.13
CA LYS A 73 -20.38 -1.80 -1.18
C LYS A 73 -19.15 -2.15 -0.37
N LYS A 74 -19.36 -2.49 0.90
CA LYS A 74 -18.30 -3.01 1.75
C LYS A 74 -18.35 -4.54 1.66
N LEU A 75 -17.29 -5.13 1.14
CA LEU A 75 -17.20 -6.58 0.91
C LEU A 75 -16.05 -7.19 1.70
N LYS A 76 -16.21 -8.44 2.10
CA LYS A 76 -15.16 -9.20 2.78
C LYS A 76 -14.13 -9.70 1.76
N ILE A 77 -12.86 -9.66 2.16
CA ILE A 77 -11.73 -10.15 1.36
C ILE A 77 -11.46 -11.60 1.73
N LEU A 78 -11.39 -12.48 0.73
CA LEU A 78 -11.06 -13.89 0.92
C LEU A 78 -9.55 -14.12 0.78
N ALA A 79 -8.98 -13.72 -0.35
CA ALA A 79 -7.57 -13.92 -0.68
C ALA A 79 -7.07 -12.88 -1.69
N VAL A 80 -5.74 -12.74 -1.78
CA VAL A 80 -5.10 -11.98 -2.88
C VAL A 80 -4.85 -12.94 -4.04
N GLU A 81 -5.30 -12.61 -5.25
CA GLU A 81 -5.07 -13.46 -6.44
C GLU A 81 -3.80 -13.04 -7.18
N ALA A 82 -3.64 -11.73 -7.42
CA ALA A 82 -2.51 -11.21 -8.17
C ALA A 82 -1.95 -9.94 -7.55
N ASN A 83 -0.62 -9.79 -7.58
CA ASN A 83 0.05 -8.58 -7.16
C ASN A 83 1.13 -8.19 -8.17
N PRO A 84 1.02 -7.01 -8.83
CA PRO A 84 1.98 -6.59 -9.85
C PRO A 84 3.37 -6.28 -9.27
N ALA A 85 3.49 -6.01 -7.98
CA ALA A 85 4.76 -5.61 -7.37
C ALA A 85 5.69 -6.81 -7.09
N ASN A 86 5.14 -7.95 -6.67
CA ASN A 86 5.90 -9.16 -6.38
C ASN A 86 4.96 -10.39 -6.32
N PRO A 87 5.22 -11.47 -7.07
CA PRO A 87 4.45 -12.72 -6.99
C PRO A 87 4.42 -13.35 -5.60
N HIS A 88 5.49 -13.22 -4.80
CA HIS A 88 5.55 -13.75 -3.44
C HIS A 88 4.61 -13.06 -2.45
N TYR A 89 4.08 -11.88 -2.79
CA TYR A 89 3.07 -11.20 -1.96
C TYR A 89 1.70 -11.88 -2.02
N VAL A 90 1.41 -12.63 -3.09
CA VAL A 90 0.20 -13.44 -3.22
C VAL A 90 0.18 -14.52 -2.14
N ARG A 91 1.26 -15.28 -2.02
CA ARG A 91 1.42 -16.36 -1.01
C ARG A 91 1.29 -15.86 0.43
N ARG A 92 1.69 -14.61 0.69
CA ARG A 92 1.66 -13.99 2.01
C ARG A 92 0.40 -13.14 2.26
N ASN A 93 -0.54 -13.09 1.31
CA ASN A 93 -1.75 -12.27 1.38
C ASN A 93 -1.46 -10.79 1.72
N VAL A 94 -0.46 -10.19 1.05
CA VAL A 94 -0.07 -8.80 1.28
C VAL A 94 -0.86 -7.85 0.37
N LEU A 95 -1.55 -6.90 1.00
CA LEU A 95 -2.37 -5.89 0.34
C LEU A 95 -1.52 -4.67 -0.06
N THR A 96 -1.46 -4.39 -1.35
CA THR A 96 -0.74 -3.22 -1.90
C THR A 96 -1.60 -2.50 -2.92
N LYS A 97 -1.24 -1.26 -3.26
CA LYS A 97 -1.91 -0.54 -4.34
C LYS A 97 -1.75 -1.33 -5.65
N GLY A 98 -2.86 -1.60 -6.33
CA GLY A 98 -2.89 -2.36 -7.58
C GLY A 98 -2.98 -3.87 -7.42
N ALA A 99 -2.98 -4.40 -6.19
CA ALA A 99 -3.25 -5.82 -5.98
C ALA A 99 -4.70 -6.16 -6.35
N VAL A 100 -4.89 -7.32 -6.98
CA VAL A 100 -6.18 -7.91 -7.30
C VAL A 100 -6.55 -8.88 -6.19
N VAL A 101 -7.68 -8.63 -5.56
CA VAL A 101 -8.19 -9.40 -4.43
C VAL A 101 -9.52 -10.05 -4.78
N LYS A 102 -9.72 -11.26 -4.29
CA LYS A 102 -10.97 -12.00 -4.39
C LYS A 102 -11.89 -11.59 -3.25
N THR A 103 -13.09 -11.16 -3.58
CA THR A 103 -14.15 -10.81 -2.63
C THR A 103 -15.37 -11.69 -2.87
N GLU A 104 -16.35 -11.65 -1.96
CA GLU A 104 -17.60 -12.43 -2.05
C GLU A 104 -18.38 -12.21 -3.36
N ALA A 105 -18.31 -11.00 -3.93
CA ALA A 105 -19.03 -10.66 -5.16
C ALA A 105 -18.18 -10.77 -6.43
N GLY A 106 -16.85 -10.92 -6.32
CA GLY A 106 -15.94 -10.98 -7.47
C GLY A 106 -14.56 -10.39 -7.23
N ASN A 107 -13.84 -10.17 -8.32
CA ASN A 107 -12.45 -9.69 -8.31
C ASN A 107 -12.38 -8.17 -8.26
N VAL A 108 -11.55 -7.66 -7.35
CA VAL A 108 -11.44 -6.23 -7.05
C VAL A 108 -9.98 -5.80 -7.12
N ARG A 109 -9.71 -4.72 -7.84
CA ARG A 109 -8.39 -4.09 -7.88
C ARG A 109 -8.30 -2.98 -6.85
N ILE A 110 -7.34 -3.07 -5.93
CA ILE A 110 -7.10 -2.06 -4.90
C ILE A 110 -6.55 -0.79 -5.53
N THR A 111 -7.16 0.36 -5.23
CA THR A 111 -6.71 1.68 -5.70
C THR A 111 -6.06 2.50 -4.60
N SER A 112 -6.42 2.26 -3.34
CA SER A 112 -5.87 3.00 -2.19
C SER A 112 -4.44 2.55 -1.83
N ARG A 113 -3.76 3.34 -0.98
CA ARG A 113 -2.41 3.04 -0.45
C ARG A 113 -2.53 2.68 1.04
N PRO A 114 -2.62 1.40 1.42
CA PRO A 114 -2.98 0.99 2.79
C PRO A 114 -2.00 1.48 3.87
N GLY A 115 -0.71 1.64 3.53
CA GLY A 115 0.30 2.13 4.46
C GLY A 115 0.30 3.65 4.69
N GLN A 116 -0.57 4.41 4.01
CA GLN A 116 -0.67 5.88 4.11
C GLN A 116 -2.13 6.36 4.28
N CYS A 117 -3.08 5.61 3.71
CA CYS A 117 -4.51 5.86 3.76
C CYS A 117 -5.13 4.95 4.83
N GLY A 118 -6.00 5.48 5.69
CA GLY A 118 -6.68 4.72 6.75
C GLY A 118 -7.84 3.84 6.27
N SER A 119 -8.08 3.79 4.96
CA SER A 119 -9.13 3.00 4.32
C SER A 119 -8.60 2.17 3.16
N LEU A 120 -9.18 0.97 3.00
CA LEU A 120 -8.93 0.09 1.88
C LEU A 120 -10.08 0.23 0.88
N SER A 121 -9.76 0.77 -0.30
CA SER A 121 -10.73 0.98 -1.38
C SER A 121 -10.23 0.35 -2.67
N GLY A 122 -11.17 -0.15 -3.45
CA GLY A 122 -10.90 -0.78 -4.73
C GLY A 122 -12.06 -0.63 -5.70
N VAL A 123 -11.81 -1.09 -6.90
CA VAL A 123 -12.72 -1.04 -8.03
C VAL A 123 -12.91 -2.46 -8.53
N MET A 124 -14.15 -2.86 -8.81
CA MET A 124 -14.43 -4.19 -9.37
C MET A 124 -13.81 -4.31 -10.77
N VAL A 125 -13.08 -5.39 -11.01
CA VAL A 125 -12.51 -5.68 -12.33
C VAL A 125 -13.61 -6.35 -13.14
N ASN A 126 -14.16 -5.64 -14.11
CA ASN A 126 -14.96 -6.27 -15.14
C ASN A 126 -13.96 -6.91 -16.13
N GLU A 127 -14.04 -8.22 -16.32
CA GLU A 127 -13.44 -8.87 -17.48
C GLU A 127 -14.21 -8.39 -18.72
N SER A 128 -13.79 -7.25 -19.25
CA SER A 128 -14.07 -6.91 -20.64
C SER A 128 -13.03 -7.64 -21.47
N LYS A 129 -13.50 -8.48 -22.38
CA LYS A 129 -12.73 -9.08 -23.48
C LYS A 129 -11.70 -8.11 -24.07
#